data_AF-A0A2V3IJX5-F1
#
_entry.id   AF-A0A2V3IJX5-F1
#
_cell.length_a   1.000
_cell.length_b   1.000
_cell.length_c   1.000
_cell.angle_alpha   90.00
_cell.angle_beta   90.00
_cell.angle_gamma   90.00
#
_symmetry.space_group_name_H-M   'P 1'
#
loop_
_entity.id
_entity.type
_entity.pdbx_description
1 polymer ?
#
loop_
_entity_poly.entity_id
_entity_poly.type
_entity_poly.pdbx_seq_one_letter_code
_entity_poly.pdbx_strand_id
1 'polypeptide(L)'
;MLVLICGPRRAGKKTLQSYMLSELGFHTIIPSLQTVHQQHTHALFDRISEYWLPHRNAVLLLDHLIHYNSFITTLLKRPWVLIVHVDAPLLTRYERHCQSAPPIIGHDANLEHLRQFIAQDDSVTNLRVHNHCHLSSNNHVRDSQPHLRSQRDPTIDPLLFKRLAHIHIYNDFESVSHFHNNLQHLDFSDPRRLRPSWDTYFMSLARLAAQRTNCMKRKVGCVITRNHRVVATGYNGTPTGVKNCHQGGCPRCNNHHKQGVALDLCLCLHAEENAIIEAGRDRCQLATLYTTVFPCILCSKKIVQAGVSRVVFDTKYSSGEEPAHNLLEAGGVAIDCFQSDQNCARLTSLACSPAVN
;
A
#
# COMPACT_ATOMS: atom_id res chain seq x y z
N MET A 1 -4.46 -15.04 8.24
CA MET A 1 -4.40 -14.30 6.96
C MET A 1 -4.70 -15.23 5.78
N LEU A 2 -5.26 -14.75 4.66
CA LEU A 2 -5.31 -15.51 3.39
C LEU A 2 -4.41 -14.83 2.37
N VAL A 3 -3.42 -15.54 1.84
CA VAL A 3 -2.49 -15.04 0.84
C VAL A 3 -2.85 -15.61 -0.52
N LEU A 4 -3.23 -14.75 -1.45
CA LEU A 4 -3.47 -15.10 -2.84
C LEU A 4 -2.19 -14.85 -3.64
N ILE A 5 -1.67 -15.87 -4.32
CA ILE A 5 -0.45 -15.77 -5.13
C ILE A 5 -0.85 -15.74 -6.61
N CYS A 6 -0.39 -14.72 -7.32
CA CYS A 6 -0.59 -14.55 -8.75
C CYS A 6 0.72 -14.17 -9.46
N GLY A 7 0.69 -14.13 -10.79
CA GLY A 7 1.84 -13.80 -11.63
C GLY A 7 1.94 -14.67 -12.88
N PRO A 8 2.91 -14.40 -13.78
CA PRO A 8 3.04 -15.14 -15.03
C PRO A 8 3.57 -16.57 -14.82
N ARG A 9 3.60 -17.36 -15.90
CA ARG A 9 4.06 -18.76 -15.83
C ARG A 9 5.54 -18.81 -15.48
N ARG A 10 5.92 -19.79 -14.64
CA ARG A 10 7.32 -20.05 -14.22
C ARG A 10 8.01 -18.92 -13.46
N ALA A 11 7.26 -17.97 -12.89
CA ALA A 11 7.80 -16.89 -12.05
C ALA A 11 8.26 -17.35 -10.64
N GLY A 12 8.01 -18.61 -10.24
CA GLY A 12 8.36 -19.11 -8.91
C GLY A 12 7.22 -19.06 -7.88
N LYS A 13 5.96 -18.90 -8.32
CA LYS A 13 4.77 -18.94 -7.46
C LYS A 13 4.67 -20.19 -6.59
N LYS A 14 4.94 -21.37 -7.17
CA LYS A 14 4.95 -22.64 -6.44
C LYS A 14 6.08 -22.69 -5.41
N THR A 15 7.25 -22.13 -5.73
CA THR A 15 8.37 -22.02 -4.79
C THR A 15 7.99 -21.15 -3.59
N LEU A 16 7.35 -20.00 -3.82
CA LEU A 16 6.81 -19.16 -2.75
C LEU A 16 5.77 -19.91 -1.91
N GLN A 17 4.81 -20.60 -2.55
CA GLN A 17 3.82 -21.40 -1.82
C GLN A 17 4.51 -22.45 -0.93
N SER A 18 5.46 -23.22 -1.48
CA SER A 18 6.21 -24.23 -0.72
C SER A 18 6.93 -23.62 0.47
N TYR A 19 7.61 -22.48 0.29
CA TYR A 19 8.27 -21.75 1.37
C TYR A 19 7.27 -21.33 2.48
N MET A 20 6.11 -20.79 2.11
CA MET A 20 5.08 -20.42 3.09
C MET A 20 4.53 -21.62 3.86
N LEU A 21 4.42 -22.77 3.21
CA LEU A 21 3.97 -24.01 3.83
C LEU A 21 5.03 -24.59 4.79
N SER A 22 6.29 -24.69 4.36
CA SER A 22 7.35 -25.33 5.15
C SER A 22 7.90 -24.45 6.25
N GLU A 23 8.19 -23.17 5.94
CA GLU A 23 8.91 -22.27 6.86
C GLU A 23 7.96 -21.44 7.74
N LEU A 24 6.77 -21.12 7.22
CA LEU A 24 5.82 -20.22 7.91
C LEU A 24 4.57 -20.93 8.44
N GLY A 25 4.43 -22.24 8.20
CA GLY A 25 3.32 -23.04 8.69
C GLY A 25 1.95 -22.70 8.08
N PHE A 26 1.93 -22.14 6.86
CA PHE A 26 0.66 -21.87 6.17
C PHE A 26 0.05 -23.17 5.62
N HIS A 27 -1.27 -23.16 5.40
CA HIS A 27 -1.98 -24.27 4.77
C HIS A 27 -2.45 -23.92 3.36
N THR A 28 -2.43 -24.88 2.44
CA THR A 28 -2.98 -24.67 1.09
C THR A 28 -4.49 -24.90 1.08
N ILE A 29 -5.23 -23.98 0.48
CA ILE A 29 -6.64 -24.20 0.13
C ILE A 29 -6.67 -24.70 -1.31
N ILE A 30 -7.14 -25.93 -1.53
CA ILE A 30 -7.38 -26.49 -2.86
C ILE A 30 -8.89 -26.45 -3.11
N PRO A 31 -9.39 -25.49 -3.90
CA PRO A 31 -10.81 -25.48 -4.24
C PRO A 31 -11.12 -26.65 -5.18
N SER A 32 -12.11 -27.48 -4.85
CA SER A 32 -12.56 -28.57 -5.72
C SER A 32 -13.07 -28.01 -7.05
N LEU A 33 -12.46 -28.41 -8.17
CA LEU A 33 -12.74 -27.93 -9.54
C LEU A 33 -14.23 -28.04 -9.94
N GLN A 34 -14.95 -29.04 -9.42
CA GLN A 34 -16.39 -29.23 -9.67
C GLN A 34 -17.26 -28.04 -9.23
N THR A 35 -16.83 -27.29 -8.23
CA THR A 35 -17.59 -26.15 -7.67
C THR A 35 -17.37 -24.84 -8.41
N VAL A 36 -16.26 -24.74 -9.14
CA VAL A 36 -15.90 -23.51 -9.84
C VAL A 36 -16.68 -23.41 -11.16
N HIS A 37 -17.07 -24.55 -11.75
CA HIS A 37 -17.82 -24.62 -13.01
C HIS A 37 -19.31 -24.27 -12.90
N GLN A 38 -19.93 -24.32 -11.72
CA GLN A 38 -21.38 -24.18 -11.58
C GLN A 38 -21.89 -22.76 -11.28
N GLN A 39 -21.12 -21.69 -11.57
CA GLN A 39 -21.53 -20.30 -11.25
C GLN A 39 -21.83 -20.03 -9.75
N HIS A 40 -21.55 -20.99 -8.84
CA HIS A 40 -21.74 -20.85 -7.40
C HIS A 40 -20.51 -20.20 -6.74
N THR A 41 -20.16 -18.99 -7.17
CA THR A 41 -19.07 -18.18 -6.56
C THR A 41 -19.27 -17.97 -5.06
N HIS A 42 -20.53 -17.92 -4.60
CA HIS A 42 -20.92 -17.85 -3.20
C HIS A 42 -20.52 -19.11 -2.41
N ALA A 43 -20.79 -20.32 -2.93
CA ALA A 43 -20.44 -21.57 -2.23
C ALA A 43 -18.93 -21.81 -2.11
N LEU A 44 -18.14 -21.29 -3.07
CA LEU A 44 -16.69 -21.29 -2.98
C LEU A 44 -16.20 -20.29 -1.90
N PHE A 45 -16.85 -19.13 -1.81
CA PHE A 45 -16.56 -18.12 -0.79
C PHE A 45 -16.90 -18.62 0.62
N ASP A 46 -18.05 -19.24 0.81
CA ASP A 46 -18.49 -19.75 2.10
C ASP A 46 -17.52 -20.82 2.61
N ARG A 47 -17.11 -21.75 1.74
CA ARG A 47 -16.08 -22.73 2.11
C ARG A 47 -14.73 -22.12 2.43
N ILE A 48 -14.25 -21.13 1.68
CA ILE A 48 -13.01 -20.44 2.05
C ILE A 48 -13.15 -19.77 3.42
N SER A 49 -14.29 -19.16 3.70
CA SER A 49 -14.56 -18.50 4.97
C SER A 49 -14.62 -19.52 6.13
N GLU A 50 -15.32 -20.63 5.94
CA GLU A 50 -15.43 -21.76 6.88
C GLU A 50 -14.08 -22.42 7.15
N TYR A 51 -13.24 -22.64 6.12
CA TYR A 51 -11.90 -23.20 6.28
C TYR A 51 -10.92 -22.20 6.90
N TRP A 52 -11.05 -20.90 6.62
CA TRP A 52 -10.11 -19.89 7.11
C TRP A 52 -10.30 -19.55 8.59
N LEU A 53 -11.54 -19.47 9.08
CA LEU A 53 -11.87 -19.09 10.45
C LEU A 53 -11.11 -19.90 11.52
N PRO A 54 -10.98 -21.25 11.39
CA PRO A 54 -10.22 -22.08 12.33
C PRO A 54 -8.71 -22.12 12.07
N HIS A 55 -8.27 -22.15 10.81
CA HIS A 55 -6.90 -22.54 10.44
C HIS A 55 -5.93 -21.36 10.26
N ARG A 56 -6.37 -20.13 10.56
CA ARG A 56 -5.60 -18.86 10.50
C ARG A 56 -4.22 -18.98 9.82
N ASN A 57 -4.11 -18.51 8.56
CA ASN A 57 -2.91 -18.52 7.69
C ASN A 57 -2.99 -19.56 6.57
N ALA A 58 -3.61 -19.16 5.47
CA ALA A 58 -3.81 -19.99 4.29
C ALA A 58 -3.21 -19.34 3.03
N VAL A 59 -2.84 -20.18 2.06
CA VAL A 59 -2.35 -19.78 0.73
C VAL A 59 -3.23 -20.37 -0.36
N LEU A 60 -3.51 -19.57 -1.39
CA LEU A 60 -4.22 -19.99 -2.60
C LEU A 60 -3.48 -19.51 -3.85
N LEU A 61 -3.11 -20.44 -4.73
CA LEU A 61 -2.59 -20.12 -6.06
C LEU A 61 -3.75 -19.75 -7.00
N LEU A 62 -3.64 -18.60 -7.67
CA LEU A 62 -4.69 -18.14 -8.59
C LEU A 62 -4.58 -18.71 -10.01
N ASP A 63 -3.57 -19.53 -10.32
CA ASP A 63 -3.26 -20.02 -11.68
C ASP A 63 -4.46 -20.65 -12.42
N HIS A 64 -5.35 -21.34 -11.70
CA HIS A 64 -6.55 -21.97 -12.25
C HIS A 64 -7.84 -21.13 -12.07
N LEU A 65 -7.74 -20.01 -11.35
CA LEU A 65 -8.85 -19.15 -10.96
C LEU A 65 -8.83 -17.79 -11.66
N ILE A 66 -7.83 -17.53 -12.52
CA ILE A 66 -7.64 -16.25 -13.22
C ILE A 66 -8.90 -15.84 -13.97
N HIS A 67 -9.71 -16.79 -14.46
CA HIS A 67 -10.94 -16.53 -15.21
C HIS A 67 -12.17 -16.15 -14.36
N TYR A 68 -12.10 -16.20 -13.02
CA TYR A 68 -13.25 -15.97 -12.12
C TYR A 68 -13.19 -14.60 -11.42
N ASN A 69 -13.35 -13.53 -12.19
CA ASN A 69 -13.16 -12.14 -11.75
C ASN A 69 -14.07 -11.73 -10.58
N SER A 70 -15.37 -12.05 -10.66
CA SER A 70 -16.37 -11.70 -9.64
C SER A 70 -16.02 -12.30 -8.28
N PHE A 71 -15.42 -13.49 -8.28
CA PHE A 71 -14.99 -14.18 -7.08
C PHE A 71 -13.74 -13.53 -6.46
N ILE A 72 -12.69 -13.27 -7.25
CA ILE A 72 -11.45 -12.66 -6.73
C ILE A 72 -11.67 -11.22 -6.26
N THR A 73 -12.46 -10.43 -6.99
CA THR A 73 -12.84 -9.07 -6.56
C THR A 73 -13.65 -9.08 -5.27
N THR A 74 -14.47 -10.11 -5.04
CA THR A 74 -15.21 -10.30 -3.78
C THR A 74 -14.27 -10.67 -2.62
N LEU A 75 -13.27 -11.54 -2.86
CA LEU A 75 -12.24 -11.85 -1.86
C LEU A 75 -11.40 -10.63 -1.50
N LEU A 76 -11.03 -9.80 -2.49
CA LEU A 76 -10.20 -8.61 -2.29
C LEU A 76 -10.82 -7.55 -1.36
N LYS A 77 -12.14 -7.50 -1.29
CA LYS A 77 -12.86 -6.61 -0.34
C LYS A 77 -12.66 -7.02 1.12
N ARG A 78 -12.12 -8.21 1.39
CA ARG A 78 -11.98 -8.73 2.75
C ARG A 78 -10.69 -8.22 3.40
N PRO A 79 -10.75 -7.76 4.66
CA PRO A 79 -9.60 -7.15 5.34
C PRO A 79 -8.50 -8.16 5.70
N TRP A 80 -8.78 -9.45 5.59
CA TRP A 80 -7.87 -10.55 5.93
C TRP A 80 -7.19 -11.18 4.70
N VAL A 81 -7.45 -10.66 3.51
CA VAL A 81 -6.85 -11.09 2.24
C VAL A 81 -5.65 -10.22 1.90
N LEU A 82 -4.54 -10.87 1.52
CA LEU A 82 -3.33 -10.27 0.98
C LEU A 82 -3.08 -10.86 -0.42
N ILE A 83 -2.75 -10.04 -1.41
CA ILE A 83 -2.36 -10.50 -2.75
C ILE A 83 -0.88 -10.27 -2.95
N VAL A 84 -0.19 -11.32 -3.40
CA VAL A 84 1.23 -11.32 -3.73
C VAL A 84 1.37 -11.63 -5.21
N HIS A 85 1.95 -10.71 -5.96
CA HIS A 85 2.30 -10.90 -7.36
C HIS A 85 3.78 -11.27 -7.48
N VAL A 86 4.06 -12.46 -8.01
CA VAL A 86 5.42 -12.93 -8.27
C VAL A 86 5.72 -12.82 -9.75
N ASP A 87 6.72 -12.02 -10.11
CA ASP A 87 7.18 -11.80 -11.48
C ASP A 87 8.63 -12.31 -11.63
N ALA A 88 9.11 -12.48 -12.86
CA ALA A 88 10.51 -12.82 -13.15
C ALA A 88 10.86 -12.47 -14.62
N PRO A 89 12.15 -12.19 -14.93
CA PRO A 89 12.58 -11.95 -16.31
C PRO A 89 12.10 -13.06 -17.26
N LEU A 90 11.66 -12.70 -18.46
CA LEU A 90 11.12 -13.66 -19.44
C LEU A 90 12.12 -14.78 -19.73
N LEU A 91 13.39 -14.44 -19.88
CA LEU A 91 14.46 -15.42 -20.13
C LEU A 91 14.59 -16.41 -18.96
N THR A 92 14.66 -15.91 -17.72
CA THR A 92 14.70 -16.76 -16.52
C THR A 92 13.48 -17.67 -16.42
N ARG A 93 12.29 -17.18 -16.78
CA ARG A 93 11.06 -18.00 -16.79
C ARG A 93 11.11 -19.09 -17.86
N TYR A 94 11.70 -18.78 -19.02
CA TYR A 94 11.92 -19.76 -20.09
C TYR A 94 12.97 -20.81 -19.69
N GLU A 95 14.09 -20.42 -19.09
CA GLU A 95 15.10 -21.36 -18.58
C GLU A 95 14.51 -22.34 -17.56
N ARG A 96 13.73 -21.82 -16.61
CA ARG A 96 12.96 -22.64 -15.64
C ARG A 96 11.91 -23.52 -16.31
N HIS A 97 11.37 -23.10 -17.47
CA HIS A 97 10.48 -23.93 -18.27
C HIS A 97 11.25 -25.11 -18.89
N CYS A 98 12.37 -24.83 -19.54
CA CYS A 98 13.25 -25.81 -20.19
C CYS A 98 13.76 -26.87 -19.21
N GLN A 99 14.08 -26.51 -17.97
CA GLN A 99 14.46 -27.48 -16.93
C GLN A 99 13.36 -28.53 -16.65
N SER A 100 12.09 -28.17 -16.84
CA SER A 100 10.94 -29.06 -16.61
C SER A 100 10.34 -29.66 -17.88
N ALA A 101 10.62 -29.06 -19.03
CA ALA A 101 10.13 -29.43 -20.35
C ALA A 101 11.25 -29.08 -21.35
N PRO A 102 12.29 -29.93 -21.46
CA PRO A 102 13.45 -29.63 -22.30
C PRO A 102 13.04 -29.59 -23.78
N PRO A 103 13.60 -28.66 -24.57
CA PRO A 103 13.31 -28.59 -25.99
C PRO A 103 13.87 -29.81 -26.73
N ILE A 104 13.28 -30.11 -27.89
CA ILE A 104 13.77 -31.15 -28.79
C ILE A 104 15.10 -30.68 -29.41
N ILE A 105 16.06 -31.60 -29.57
CA ILE A 105 17.40 -31.31 -30.09
C ILE A 105 17.30 -30.78 -31.53
N GLY A 106 17.67 -29.50 -31.73
CA GLY A 106 17.73 -28.83 -33.04
C GLY A 106 17.57 -27.32 -32.91
N HIS A 107 18.31 -26.53 -33.69
CA HIS A 107 18.28 -25.05 -33.59
C HIS A 107 16.88 -24.48 -33.88
N ASP A 108 16.20 -24.98 -34.92
CA ASP A 108 14.85 -24.53 -35.28
C ASP A 108 13.79 -24.97 -34.28
N ALA A 109 13.96 -26.16 -33.68
CA ALA A 109 13.09 -26.66 -32.62
C ALA A 109 13.18 -25.82 -31.34
N ASN A 110 14.37 -25.32 -30.99
CA ASN A 110 14.57 -24.43 -29.84
C ASN A 110 13.87 -23.07 -30.04
N LEU A 111 13.93 -22.52 -31.26
CA LEU A 111 13.25 -21.27 -31.61
C LEU A 111 11.73 -21.42 -31.57
N GLU A 112 11.19 -22.53 -32.08
CA GLU A 112 9.75 -22.79 -32.03
C GLU A 112 9.27 -23.04 -30.60
N HIS A 113 10.06 -23.75 -29.78
CA HIS A 113 9.78 -23.95 -28.36
C HIS A 113 9.71 -22.61 -27.60
N LEU A 114 10.66 -21.70 -27.85
CA LEU A 114 10.64 -20.36 -27.28
C LEU A 114 9.41 -19.56 -27.77
N ARG A 115 9.09 -19.60 -29.07
CA ARG A 115 7.89 -18.94 -29.62
C ARG A 115 6.61 -19.44 -28.98
N GLN A 116 6.49 -20.75 -28.79
CA GLN A 116 5.34 -21.37 -28.14
C GLN A 116 5.23 -20.94 -26.67
N PHE A 117 6.35 -20.89 -25.95
CA PHE A 117 6.38 -20.39 -24.57
C PHE A 117 5.92 -18.93 -24.49
N ILE A 118 6.46 -18.06 -25.34
CA ILE A 118 6.08 -16.64 -25.40
C ILE A 118 4.61 -16.48 -25.76
N ALA A 119 4.12 -17.19 -26.79
CA ALA A 119 2.72 -17.11 -27.20
C ALA A 119 1.75 -17.53 -26.09
N GLN A 120 2.11 -18.56 -25.31
CA GLN A 120 1.33 -18.96 -24.14
C GLN A 120 1.36 -17.89 -23.04
N ASP A 121 2.51 -17.29 -22.78
CA ASP A 121 2.65 -16.23 -21.77
C ASP A 121 1.89 -14.94 -22.15
N ASP A 122 1.97 -14.53 -23.42
CA ASP A 122 1.20 -13.42 -24.00
C ASP A 122 -0.31 -13.63 -23.86
N SER A 123 -0.77 -14.87 -24.06
CA SER A 123 -2.20 -15.22 -23.96
C SER A 123 -2.72 -15.11 -22.53
N VAL A 124 -1.86 -15.33 -21.54
CA VAL A 124 -2.19 -15.25 -20.11
C VAL A 124 -2.04 -13.83 -19.58
N THR A 125 -1.20 -13.00 -20.20
CA THR A 125 -1.01 -11.58 -19.84
C THR A 125 -1.92 -10.64 -20.62
N ASN A 126 -2.72 -11.14 -21.58
CA ASN A 126 -3.56 -10.41 -22.53
C ASN A 126 -2.86 -9.25 -23.26
N LEU A 127 -1.54 -9.34 -23.43
CA LEU A 127 -0.79 -8.41 -24.28
C LEU A 127 -1.18 -8.53 -25.78
N ARG A 128 -1.98 -9.52 -26.15
CA ARG A 128 -2.52 -9.73 -27.51
C ARG A 128 -3.93 -9.21 -27.74
N VAL A 129 -4.62 -8.65 -26.73
CA VAL A 129 -5.98 -8.11 -26.94
C VAL A 129 -5.88 -6.63 -27.34
N HIS A 130 -6.19 -6.38 -28.62
CA HIS A 130 -6.28 -5.09 -29.34
C HIS A 130 -5.02 -4.53 -30.03
N ASN A 131 -4.61 -5.20 -31.11
CA ASN A 131 -3.98 -4.51 -32.26
C ASN A 131 -4.93 -4.33 -33.46
N HIS A 132 -6.24 -4.48 -33.27
CA HIS A 132 -7.23 -3.91 -34.20
C HIS A 132 -7.66 -2.53 -33.69
N CYS A 133 -6.76 -1.55 -33.82
CA CYS A 133 -7.18 -0.18 -34.07
C CYS A 133 -7.82 -0.18 -35.46
N HIS A 134 -9.11 -0.45 -35.55
CA HIS A 134 -9.87 0.09 -36.67
C HIS A 134 -9.88 1.60 -36.46
N LEU A 135 -8.99 2.32 -37.15
CA LEU A 135 -9.30 3.68 -37.57
C LEU A 135 -10.61 3.56 -38.37
N SER A 136 -11.72 3.89 -37.73
CA SER A 136 -12.98 4.09 -38.42
C SER A 136 -12.83 5.36 -39.25
N SER A 137 -12.30 5.20 -40.46
CA SER A 137 -12.61 6.07 -41.58
C SER A 137 -14.13 6.06 -41.72
N ASN A 138 -14.76 7.23 -41.63
CA ASN A 138 -16.16 7.43 -42.00
C ASN A 138 -16.42 6.78 -43.36
N ASN A 139 -17.27 5.75 -43.40
CA ASN A 139 -18.10 5.47 -44.57
C ASN A 139 -19.34 4.68 -44.15
N HIS A 140 -20.49 5.29 -44.44
CA HIS A 140 -21.81 4.68 -44.40
C HIS A 140 -21.88 3.44 -45.28
N VAL A 141 -22.17 2.27 -44.70
CA VAL A 141 -23.05 1.27 -45.32
C VAL A 141 -23.81 0.54 -44.20
N ARG A 142 -25.14 0.51 -44.33
CA ARG A 142 -26.05 -0.27 -43.50
C ARG A 142 -25.88 -1.74 -43.85
N ASP A 143 -25.72 -2.60 -42.86
CA ASP A 143 -26.24 -3.96 -42.98
C ASP A 143 -26.69 -4.52 -41.65
N SER A 144 -27.87 -5.11 -41.70
CA SER A 144 -28.70 -5.56 -40.60
C SER A 144 -28.67 -7.09 -40.55
N GLN A 145 -28.21 -7.67 -39.44
CA GLN A 145 -28.68 -8.97 -38.93
C GLN A 145 -28.19 -9.24 -37.48
N PRO A 146 -29.08 -9.64 -36.55
CA PRO A 146 -28.71 -9.93 -35.17
C PRO A 146 -28.44 -11.43 -35.01
N HIS A 147 -27.17 -11.83 -34.93
CA HIS A 147 -26.82 -13.21 -34.60
C HIS A 147 -25.99 -13.28 -33.31
N LEU A 148 -26.58 -13.97 -32.33
CA LEU A 148 -26.02 -14.55 -31.10
C LEU A 148 -24.66 -13.99 -30.64
N ARG A 149 -24.69 -12.93 -29.84
CA ARG A 149 -23.59 -12.65 -28.91
C ARG A 149 -23.67 -13.65 -27.77
N SER A 150 -22.84 -14.69 -27.80
CA SER A 150 -22.61 -15.51 -26.60
C SER A 150 -22.14 -14.59 -25.49
N GLN A 151 -22.84 -14.60 -24.35
CA GLN A 151 -22.43 -13.92 -23.12
C GLN A 151 -21.05 -14.44 -22.70
N ARG A 152 -19.96 -13.80 -23.15
CA ARG A 152 -18.64 -13.96 -22.54
C ARG A 152 -18.49 -12.85 -21.53
N ASP A 153 -18.33 -13.24 -20.26
CA ASP A 153 -17.90 -12.35 -19.19
C ASP A 153 -16.78 -11.43 -19.70
N PRO A 154 -16.77 -10.13 -19.33
CA PRO A 154 -15.80 -9.18 -19.85
C PRO A 154 -14.39 -9.71 -19.58
N THR A 155 -13.67 -10.00 -20.68
CA THR A 155 -12.34 -10.59 -20.70
C THR A 155 -11.40 -9.76 -19.82
N ILE A 156 -10.87 -10.43 -18.80
CA ILE A 156 -10.06 -9.86 -17.73
C ILE A 156 -8.80 -9.21 -18.28
N ASP A 157 -8.37 -8.08 -17.71
CA ASP A 157 -7.01 -7.57 -17.88
C ASP A 157 -6.10 -8.26 -16.84
N PRO A 158 -5.16 -9.15 -17.22
CA PRO A 158 -4.24 -9.81 -16.31
C PRO A 158 -3.30 -8.81 -15.61
N LEU A 159 -3.15 -7.60 -16.15
CA LEU A 159 -2.49 -6.49 -15.47
C LEU A 159 -3.29 -5.99 -14.25
N LEU A 160 -4.59 -6.30 -14.17
CA LEU A 160 -5.42 -5.97 -13.01
C LEU A 160 -4.85 -6.60 -11.74
N PHE A 161 -4.46 -7.87 -11.77
CA PHE A 161 -3.93 -8.55 -10.59
C PHE A 161 -2.55 -8.06 -10.21
N LYS A 162 -1.73 -7.69 -11.19
CA LYS A 162 -0.47 -6.98 -10.94
C LYS A 162 -0.78 -5.66 -10.23
N ARG A 163 -1.69 -4.84 -10.74
CA ARG A 163 -2.04 -3.53 -10.14
C ARG A 163 -2.70 -3.62 -8.76
N LEU A 164 -3.46 -4.68 -8.49
CA LEU A 164 -4.14 -4.89 -7.21
C LEU A 164 -3.30 -5.67 -6.18
N ALA A 165 -2.10 -6.11 -6.56
CA ALA A 165 -1.22 -6.80 -5.64
C ALA A 165 -0.74 -5.86 -4.53
N HIS A 166 -0.74 -6.38 -3.32
CA HIS A 166 -0.26 -5.64 -2.15
C HIS A 166 1.27 -5.75 -2.03
N ILE A 167 1.82 -6.89 -2.46
CA ILE A 167 3.25 -7.17 -2.47
C ILE A 167 3.63 -7.62 -3.87
N HIS A 168 4.69 -7.00 -4.40
CA HIS A 168 5.31 -7.40 -5.66
C HIS A 168 6.66 -8.03 -5.37
N ILE A 169 6.86 -9.25 -5.86
CA ILE A 169 8.10 -9.99 -5.73
C ILE A 169 8.67 -10.16 -7.12
N TYR A 170 9.89 -9.68 -7.34
CA TYR A 170 10.65 -9.95 -8.55
C TYR A 170 11.62 -11.09 -8.25
N ASN A 171 11.49 -12.20 -8.98
CA ASN A 171 12.25 -13.43 -8.76
C ASN A 171 13.25 -13.65 -9.90
N ASP A 172 14.30 -12.83 -9.89
CA ASP A 172 15.50 -12.91 -10.74
C ASP A 172 16.63 -13.74 -10.12
N PHE A 173 16.41 -14.35 -8.95
CA PHE A 173 17.40 -15.16 -8.27
C PHE A 173 17.76 -16.44 -9.05
N GLU A 174 19.06 -16.73 -9.07
CA GLU A 174 19.64 -17.91 -9.72
C GLU A 174 19.35 -19.22 -8.96
N SER A 175 19.17 -19.13 -7.63
CA SER A 175 18.93 -20.30 -6.77
C SER A 175 17.70 -20.12 -5.86
N VAL A 176 17.08 -21.24 -5.51
CA VAL A 176 15.93 -21.28 -4.59
C VAL A 176 16.34 -20.78 -3.20
N SER A 177 17.56 -21.08 -2.75
CA SER A 177 18.07 -20.63 -1.45
C SER A 177 18.18 -19.11 -1.36
N HIS A 178 18.69 -18.45 -2.41
CA HIS A 178 18.74 -16.99 -2.47
C HIS A 178 17.33 -16.38 -2.47
N PHE A 179 16.40 -16.98 -3.22
CA PHE A 179 15.01 -16.56 -3.21
C PHE A 179 14.40 -16.68 -1.81
N HIS A 180 14.60 -17.80 -1.10
CA HIS A 180 14.11 -18.00 0.27
C HIS A 180 14.68 -16.98 1.26
N ASN A 181 15.97 -16.68 1.18
CA ASN A 181 16.59 -15.64 2.02
C ASN A 181 15.92 -14.27 1.79
N ASN A 182 15.63 -13.92 0.54
CA ASN A 182 14.88 -12.70 0.23
C ASN A 182 13.46 -12.72 0.82
N LEU A 183 12.78 -13.88 0.80
CA LEU A 183 11.43 -14.02 1.38
C LEU A 183 11.41 -13.86 2.91
N GLN A 184 12.50 -14.17 3.61
CA GLN A 184 12.59 -13.98 5.07
C GLN A 184 12.44 -12.51 5.46
N HIS A 185 13.01 -11.59 4.67
CA HIS A 185 12.87 -10.14 4.90
C HIS A 185 11.45 -9.61 4.67
N LEU A 186 10.62 -10.36 3.93
CA LEU A 186 9.23 -10.00 3.65
C LEU A 186 8.24 -10.43 4.74
N ASP A 187 8.68 -10.98 5.87
CA ASP A 187 7.89 -11.23 7.09
C ASP A 187 6.36 -11.40 6.87
N PHE A 188 5.95 -12.43 6.10
CA PHE A 188 4.56 -12.57 5.69
C PHE A 188 3.63 -12.77 6.89
N SER A 189 4.13 -13.31 7.99
CA SER A 189 3.36 -13.63 9.18
C SER A 189 2.88 -12.39 9.96
N ASP A 190 3.46 -11.21 9.70
CA ASP A 190 3.09 -9.97 10.37
C ASP A 190 1.64 -9.54 10.06
N PRO A 191 0.72 -9.51 11.05
CA PRO A 191 -0.66 -9.09 10.82
C PRO A 191 -0.77 -7.62 10.36
N ARG A 192 0.24 -6.78 10.60
CA ARG A 192 0.28 -5.39 10.15
C ARG A 192 0.32 -5.26 8.63
N ARG A 193 0.66 -6.34 7.89
CA ARG A 193 0.54 -6.40 6.42
C ARG A 193 -0.89 -6.17 5.94
N LEU A 194 -1.88 -6.62 6.71
CA LEU A 194 -3.29 -6.58 6.35
C LEU A 194 -3.98 -5.30 6.82
N ARG A 195 -3.56 -4.76 7.95
CA ARG A 195 -4.19 -3.60 8.59
C ARG A 195 -3.13 -2.77 9.29
N PRO A 196 -3.04 -1.46 9.00
CA PRO A 196 -2.10 -0.60 9.70
C PRO A 196 -2.40 -0.55 11.21
N SER A 197 -1.35 -0.37 12.00
CA SER A 197 -1.52 0.00 13.41
C SER A 197 -2.22 1.35 13.53
N TRP A 198 -2.75 1.65 14.73
CA TRP A 198 -3.35 2.96 15.00
C TRP A 198 -2.37 4.09 14.80
N ASP A 199 -1.13 3.94 15.28
CA ASP A 199 -0.10 4.96 15.14
C ASP A 199 0.21 5.22 13.65
N THR A 200 0.32 4.17 12.84
CA THR A 200 0.52 4.33 11.40
C THR A 200 -0.68 4.99 10.71
N TYR A 201 -1.90 4.61 11.08
CA TYR A 201 -3.11 5.24 10.52
C TYR A 201 -3.17 6.74 10.85
N PHE A 202 -2.99 7.12 12.11
CA PHE A 202 -3.06 8.51 12.53
C PHE A 202 -1.87 9.35 12.06
N MET A 203 -0.67 8.76 11.97
CA MET A 203 0.47 9.44 11.37
C MET A 203 0.27 9.68 9.86
N SER A 204 -0.35 8.72 9.14
CA SER A 204 -0.75 8.95 7.75
C SER A 204 -1.78 10.08 7.61
N LEU A 205 -2.72 10.21 8.54
CA LEU A 205 -3.63 11.36 8.57
C LEU A 205 -2.91 12.68 8.85
N ALA A 206 -1.91 12.68 9.75
CA ALA A 206 -1.08 13.86 10.00
C ALA A 206 -0.28 14.26 8.75
N ARG A 207 0.31 13.29 8.04
CA ARG A 207 0.98 13.53 6.75
C ARG A 207 0.01 14.07 5.69
N LEU A 208 -1.22 13.55 5.62
CA LEU A 208 -2.27 14.06 4.73
C LEU A 208 -2.65 15.51 5.09
N ALA A 209 -2.83 15.82 6.37
CA ALA A 209 -3.10 17.18 6.84
C ALA A 209 -1.97 18.14 6.44
N ALA A 210 -0.70 17.71 6.54
CA ALA A 210 0.47 18.49 6.14
C ALA A 210 0.44 18.91 4.66
N GLN A 211 -0.26 18.16 3.79
CA GLN A 211 -0.40 18.53 2.37
C GLN A 211 -1.24 19.80 2.16
N ARG A 212 -2.06 20.20 3.13
CA ARG A 212 -2.87 21.44 3.09
C ARG A 212 -2.15 22.69 3.61
N THR A 213 -0.92 22.54 4.11
CA THR A 213 -0.12 23.67 4.59
C THR A 213 -0.03 24.79 3.56
N ASN A 214 -0.10 26.03 4.05
CA ASN A 214 0.13 27.21 3.23
C ASN A 214 1.47 27.90 3.57
N CYS A 215 2.24 27.35 4.51
CA CYS A 215 3.51 27.91 4.96
C CYS A 215 4.63 27.66 3.96
N MET A 216 5.46 28.68 3.73
CA MET A 216 6.58 28.60 2.77
C MET A 216 7.84 27.92 3.33
N LYS A 217 7.91 27.65 4.64
CA LYS A 217 9.13 27.12 5.28
C LYS A 217 9.14 25.62 5.49
N ARG A 218 8.02 25.06 5.97
CA ARG A 218 7.88 23.62 6.29
C ARG A 218 6.44 23.18 6.09
N LYS A 219 6.25 21.92 5.70
CA LYS A 219 4.95 21.27 5.63
C LYS A 219 4.74 20.43 6.89
N VAL A 220 3.95 20.93 7.82
CA VAL A 220 3.70 20.25 9.10
C VAL A 220 2.21 19.97 9.23
N GLY A 221 1.88 18.75 9.65
CA GLY A 221 0.52 18.33 9.95
C GLY A 221 0.44 17.66 11.31
N CYS A 222 -0.72 17.78 11.93
CA CYS A 222 -1.01 17.29 13.26
C CYS A 222 -2.42 16.70 13.32
N VAL A 223 -2.60 15.64 14.11
CA VAL A 223 -3.89 15.02 14.42
C VAL A 223 -3.94 14.74 15.90
N ILE A 224 -4.99 15.19 16.58
CA ILE A 224 -5.28 14.84 17.96
C ILE A 224 -6.34 13.76 17.96
N THR A 225 -6.11 12.71 18.74
CA THR A 225 -7.03 11.57 18.84
C THR A 225 -7.32 11.22 20.29
N ARG A 226 -8.52 10.72 20.54
CA ARG A 226 -8.92 10.18 21.84
C ARG A 226 -9.76 8.94 21.61
N ASN A 227 -9.45 7.84 22.30
CA ASN A 227 -10.13 6.55 22.12
C ASN A 227 -10.18 6.10 20.65
N HIS A 228 -9.05 6.24 19.93
CA HIS A 228 -8.92 5.94 18.51
C HIS A 228 -9.91 6.68 17.59
N ARG A 229 -10.37 7.87 18.01
CA ARG A 229 -11.19 8.78 17.19
C ARG A 229 -10.46 10.09 17.00
N VAL A 230 -10.50 10.63 15.79
CA VAL A 230 -9.96 11.96 15.50
C VAL A 230 -10.81 13.00 16.22
N VAL A 231 -10.15 13.84 17.01
CA VAL A 231 -10.76 14.97 17.73
C VAL A 231 -10.60 16.24 16.92
N ALA A 232 -9.39 16.48 16.42
CA ALA A 232 -9.06 17.64 15.61
C ALA A 232 -7.87 17.32 14.70
N THR A 233 -7.76 18.09 13.63
CA THR A 233 -6.60 18.09 12.74
C THR A 233 -6.06 19.51 12.64
N GLY A 234 -4.77 19.63 12.33
CA GLY A 234 -4.11 20.91 12.15
C GLY A 234 -3.02 20.81 11.11
N TYR A 235 -2.76 21.91 10.43
CA TYR A 235 -1.59 22.11 9.59
C TYR A 235 -1.07 23.52 9.81
N ASN A 236 0.21 23.75 9.55
CA ASN A 236 0.80 25.06 9.80
C ASN A 236 0.43 26.08 8.72
N GLY A 237 0.17 27.32 9.14
CA GLY A 237 -0.23 28.39 8.23
C GLY A 237 -0.65 29.68 8.93
N THR A 238 -0.88 30.74 8.15
CA THR A 238 -1.41 32.01 8.68
C THR A 238 -2.82 31.84 9.28
N PRO A 239 -3.24 32.71 10.21
CA PRO A 239 -4.54 32.60 10.85
C PRO A 239 -5.71 32.71 9.86
N THR A 240 -6.85 32.15 10.23
CA THR A 240 -8.09 32.22 9.44
C THR A 240 -8.46 33.67 9.15
N GLY A 241 -8.84 33.95 7.90
CA GLY A 241 -9.20 35.31 7.45
C GLY A 241 -8.01 36.19 7.08
N VAL A 242 -6.77 35.74 7.29
CA VAL A 242 -5.55 36.43 6.86
C VAL A 242 -5.04 35.83 5.55
N LYS A 243 -4.40 36.67 4.71
CA LYS A 243 -3.74 36.23 3.48
C LYS A 243 -2.83 35.04 3.75
N ASN A 244 -2.91 34.00 2.93
CA ASN A 244 -2.11 32.79 3.13
C ASN A 244 -0.61 33.10 3.04
N CYS A 245 0.22 32.35 3.75
CA CYS A 245 1.67 32.54 3.70
C CYS A 245 2.21 32.38 2.26
N HIS A 246 1.74 31.41 1.46
CA HIS A 246 2.12 31.26 0.04
C HIS A 246 1.65 32.39 -0.87
N GLN A 247 0.76 33.27 -0.40
CA GLN A 247 0.32 34.46 -1.11
C GLN A 247 1.07 35.72 -0.61
N GLY A 248 2.12 35.56 0.19
CA GLY A 248 2.85 36.68 0.79
C GLY A 248 2.30 37.15 2.14
N GLY A 249 1.38 36.41 2.76
CA GLY A 249 0.72 36.84 4.00
C GLY A 249 1.59 36.84 5.26
N CYS A 250 2.75 36.18 5.25
CA CYS A 250 3.71 36.20 6.35
C CYS A 250 5.07 36.71 5.86
N PRO A 251 5.46 37.96 6.18
CA PRO A 251 6.71 38.55 5.70
C PRO A 251 7.93 37.72 6.09
N ARG A 252 7.99 37.24 7.34
CA ARG A 252 9.08 36.40 7.84
C ARG A 252 9.26 35.11 7.01
N CYS A 253 8.16 34.45 6.66
CA CYS A 253 8.22 33.20 5.91
C CYS A 253 8.51 33.41 4.42
N ASN A 254 8.17 34.57 3.86
CA ASN A 254 8.45 34.91 2.46
C ASN A 254 9.85 35.52 2.26
N ASN A 255 10.51 35.99 3.32
CA ASN A 255 11.90 36.43 3.29
C ASN A 255 12.89 35.26 3.46
N HIS A 256 14.17 35.51 3.18
CA HIS A 256 15.27 34.53 3.27
C HIS A 256 15.70 34.15 4.70
N HIS A 257 14.90 34.42 5.73
CA HIS A 257 15.24 33.98 7.09
C HIS A 257 15.39 32.45 7.14
N LYS A 258 16.43 31.99 7.85
CA LYS A 258 16.62 30.57 8.16
C LYS A 258 15.43 30.03 8.95
N GLN A 259 15.15 28.74 8.78
CA GLN A 259 14.13 28.05 9.56
C GLN A 259 14.48 28.14 11.06
N GLY A 260 13.48 28.25 11.93
CA GLY A 260 13.69 28.36 13.38
C GLY A 260 14.18 29.72 13.90
N VAL A 261 14.47 30.70 13.04
CA VAL A 261 14.95 32.04 13.44
C VAL A 261 13.83 33.08 13.39
N ALA A 262 13.84 34.05 14.31
CA ALA A 262 12.88 35.15 14.42
C ALA A 262 11.42 34.65 14.41
N LEU A 263 11.13 33.68 15.28
CA LEU A 263 9.81 33.04 15.36
C LEU A 263 8.73 34.00 15.88
N ASP A 264 9.12 35.00 16.66
CA ASP A 264 8.31 36.11 17.14
C ASP A 264 7.73 36.98 16.01
N LEU A 265 8.40 37.04 14.85
CA LEU A 265 7.93 37.74 13.65
C LEU A 265 7.07 36.85 12.73
N CYS A 266 6.91 35.57 13.06
CA CYS A 266 6.16 34.63 12.25
C CYS A 266 4.65 34.75 12.55
N LEU A 267 3.86 35.08 11.53
CA LEU A 267 2.40 35.11 11.67
C LEU A 267 1.76 33.71 11.62
N CYS A 268 2.49 32.69 11.17
CA CYS A 268 1.95 31.36 11.01
C CYS A 268 1.77 30.66 12.37
N LEU A 269 0.61 30.07 12.58
CA LEU A 269 0.37 29.07 13.61
C LEU A 269 0.97 27.74 13.16
N HIS A 270 1.51 27.00 14.13
CA HIS A 270 1.99 25.64 13.95
C HIS A 270 0.82 24.65 13.85
N ALA A 271 1.10 23.44 13.34
CA ALA A 271 0.05 22.44 13.13
C ALA A 271 -0.55 21.98 14.46
N GLU A 272 0.29 21.81 15.47
CA GLU A 272 -0.05 21.43 16.83
C GLU A 272 -0.91 22.49 17.50
N GLU A 273 -0.58 23.78 17.30
CA GLU A 273 -1.38 24.90 17.80
C GLU A 273 -2.77 24.91 17.19
N ASN A 274 -2.86 24.79 15.86
CA ASN A 274 -4.14 24.75 15.17
C ASN A 274 -4.99 23.56 15.62
N ALA A 275 -4.39 22.38 15.78
CA ALA A 275 -5.12 21.21 16.26
C ALA A 275 -5.63 21.37 17.71
N ILE A 276 -4.83 21.97 18.60
CA ILE A 276 -5.22 22.22 19.99
C ILE A 276 -6.31 23.30 20.08
N ILE A 277 -6.20 24.38 19.30
CA ILE A 277 -7.21 25.44 19.25
C ILE A 277 -8.55 24.87 18.79
N GLU A 278 -8.54 24.08 17.71
CA GLU A 278 -9.74 23.44 17.19
C GLU A 278 -10.33 22.45 18.20
N ALA A 279 -9.50 21.60 18.83
CA ALA A 279 -9.95 20.64 19.82
C ALA A 279 -10.52 21.32 21.09
N GLY A 280 -9.87 22.38 21.57
CA GLY A 280 -10.11 22.90 22.91
C GLY A 280 -9.60 21.96 24.00
N ARG A 281 -9.29 22.53 25.18
CA ARG A 281 -8.64 21.81 26.28
C ARG A 281 -9.36 20.53 26.70
N ASP A 282 -10.67 20.57 26.84
CA ASP A 282 -11.46 19.45 27.37
C ASP A 282 -11.45 18.21 26.47
N ARG A 283 -11.22 18.39 25.16
CA ARG A 283 -11.10 17.29 24.20
C ARG A 283 -9.66 16.80 24.03
N CYS A 284 -8.67 17.58 24.46
CA CYS A 284 -7.25 17.20 24.47
C CYS A 284 -6.82 16.40 25.71
N GLN A 285 -7.60 16.44 26.79
CA GLN A 285 -7.28 15.68 28.01
C GLN A 285 -7.17 14.18 27.72
N LEU A 286 -6.05 13.58 28.12
CA LEU A 286 -5.70 12.18 27.91
C LEU A 286 -5.71 11.75 26.42
N ALA A 287 -5.56 12.72 25.52
CA ALA A 287 -5.48 12.47 24.09
C ALA A 287 -4.06 12.10 23.67
N THR A 288 -3.94 11.47 22.50
CA THR A 288 -2.68 11.28 21.78
C THR A 288 -2.59 12.28 20.63
N LEU A 289 -1.50 13.01 20.57
CA LEU A 289 -1.17 13.95 19.49
C LEU A 289 -0.16 13.31 18.54
N TYR A 290 -0.52 13.21 17.26
CA TYR A 290 0.35 12.75 16.18
C TYR A 290 0.80 13.95 15.36
N THR A 291 2.10 14.16 15.18
CA THR A 291 2.65 15.29 14.41
C THR A 291 3.75 14.85 13.46
N THR A 292 3.83 15.46 12.27
CA THR A 292 4.87 15.09 11.30
C THR A 292 6.26 15.60 11.69
N VAL A 293 6.37 16.54 12.62
CA VAL A 293 7.64 17.09 13.11
C VAL A 293 7.60 17.16 14.64
N PHE A 294 8.74 16.93 15.29
CA PHE A 294 8.83 17.09 16.74
C PHE A 294 8.36 18.49 17.18
N PRO A 295 7.50 18.61 18.22
CA PRO A 295 6.90 19.89 18.58
C PRO A 295 7.94 20.86 19.13
N CYS A 296 7.87 22.12 18.68
CA CYS A 296 8.75 23.16 19.24
C CYS A 296 8.40 23.44 20.72
N ILE A 297 9.26 24.21 21.41
CA ILE A 297 9.04 24.56 22.83
C ILE A 297 7.69 25.26 23.08
N LEU A 298 7.23 26.12 22.16
CA LEU A 298 5.96 26.83 22.29
C LEU A 298 4.76 25.88 22.15
N CYS A 299 4.83 24.94 21.21
CA CYS A 299 3.83 23.90 21.04
C CYS A 299 3.83 22.96 22.25
N SER A 300 5.00 22.56 22.73
CA SER A 300 5.17 21.67 23.89
C SER A 300 4.52 22.23 25.16
N LYS A 301 4.68 23.54 25.44
CA LYS A 301 3.96 24.22 26.53
C LYS A 301 2.44 24.05 26.41
N LYS A 302 1.90 24.25 25.20
CA LYS A 302 0.47 24.14 24.91
C LYS A 302 -0.03 22.70 25.01
N ILE A 303 0.77 21.73 24.55
CA ILE A 303 0.48 20.30 24.65
C ILE A 303 0.32 19.88 26.10
N VAL A 304 1.28 20.23 26.96
CA VAL A 304 1.22 19.95 28.40
C VAL A 304 0.00 20.64 29.03
N GLN A 305 -0.19 21.93 28.78
CA GLN A 305 -1.31 22.69 29.33
C GLN A 305 -2.69 22.18 28.88
N ALA A 306 -2.77 21.64 27.66
CA ALA A 306 -3.98 21.05 27.10
C ALA A 306 -4.30 19.66 27.69
N GLY A 307 -3.37 19.05 28.42
CA GLY A 307 -3.56 17.75 29.07
C GLY A 307 -3.39 16.55 28.13
N VAL A 308 -2.65 16.72 27.02
CA VAL A 308 -2.29 15.61 26.12
C VAL A 308 -1.40 14.63 26.88
N SER A 309 -1.69 13.33 26.80
CA SER A 309 -0.94 12.30 27.54
C SER A 309 0.18 11.64 26.72
N ARG A 310 0.12 11.74 25.39
CA ARG A 310 1.10 11.10 24.50
C ARG A 310 1.32 11.92 23.23
N VAL A 311 2.57 12.07 22.81
CA VAL A 311 2.99 12.69 21.55
C VAL A 311 3.73 11.65 20.72
N VAL A 312 3.29 11.47 19.47
CA VAL A 312 3.93 10.60 18.48
C VAL A 312 4.38 11.46 17.31
N PHE A 313 5.66 11.36 16.91
CA PHE A 313 6.23 12.24 15.88
C PHE A 313 7.09 11.51 14.83
N ASP A 314 7.12 12.01 13.58
CA ASP A 314 7.76 11.31 12.43
C ASP A 314 9.27 11.59 12.27
N THR A 315 9.72 12.83 12.46
CA THR A 315 11.12 13.22 12.23
C THR A 315 12.05 12.83 13.38
N LYS A 316 13.30 12.46 13.08
CA LYS A 316 14.32 12.25 14.12
C LYS A 316 14.54 13.52 14.95
N TYR A 317 14.55 13.34 16.26
CA TYR A 317 14.85 14.36 17.25
C TYR A 317 16.24 14.98 17.02
N SER A 318 16.33 16.31 17.03
CA SER A 318 17.56 17.06 16.76
C SER A 318 18.12 17.71 18.03
N SER A 319 19.44 17.95 18.09
CA SER A 319 20.18 18.47 19.27
C SER A 319 19.79 19.88 19.76
N GLY A 320 18.78 20.52 19.17
CA GLY A 320 18.21 21.80 19.64
C GLY A 320 16.85 21.67 20.32
N GLU A 321 16.31 20.46 20.45
CA GLU A 321 14.94 20.21 20.90
C GLU A 321 14.86 19.76 22.39
N GLU A 322 15.99 19.72 23.10
CA GLU A 322 16.12 19.32 24.51
C GLU A 322 15.19 20.06 25.47
N PRO A 323 15.04 21.39 25.40
CA PRO A 323 14.11 22.07 26.30
C PRO A 323 12.66 21.65 26.09
N ALA A 324 12.27 21.32 24.85
CA ALA A 324 10.92 20.90 24.52
C ALA A 324 10.66 19.45 24.97
N HIS A 325 11.64 18.55 24.75
CA HIS A 325 11.60 17.19 25.27
C HIS A 325 11.46 17.16 26.79
N ASN A 326 12.35 17.85 27.50
CA ASN A 326 12.37 17.88 28.97
C ASN A 326 11.07 18.46 29.53
N LEU A 327 10.46 19.43 28.86
CA LEU A 327 9.17 19.99 29.25
C LEU A 327 8.02 18.97 29.10
N LEU A 328 7.98 18.24 27.98
CA LEU A 328 6.97 17.21 27.75
C LEU A 328 7.10 16.09 28.80
N GLU A 329 8.32 15.64 29.06
CA GLU A 329 8.61 14.62 30.08
C GLU A 329 8.24 15.09 31.49
N ALA A 330 8.63 16.31 31.88
CA ALA A 330 8.25 16.91 33.16
C ALA A 330 6.73 17.11 33.29
N GLY A 331 6.03 17.32 32.17
CA GLY A 331 4.58 17.37 32.09
C GLY A 331 3.87 16.00 32.14
N GLY A 332 4.63 14.90 32.24
CA GLY A 332 4.10 13.53 32.25
C GLY A 332 3.56 13.07 30.89
N VAL A 333 4.02 13.67 29.79
CA VAL A 333 3.61 13.31 28.43
C VAL A 333 4.52 12.21 27.90
N ALA A 334 3.97 11.08 27.45
CA ALA A 334 4.74 10.03 26.78
C ALA A 334 5.19 10.50 25.39
N ILE A 335 6.45 10.27 25.03
CA ILE A 335 7.07 10.78 23.80
C ILE A 335 7.58 9.60 22.96
N ASP A 336 7.01 9.40 21.78
CA ASP A 336 7.37 8.30 20.88
C ASP A 336 7.80 8.83 19.51
N CYS A 337 9.00 8.45 19.07
CA CYS A 337 9.38 8.57 17.67
C CYS A 337 8.65 7.48 16.88
N PHE A 338 7.82 7.89 15.93
CA PHE A 338 7.07 7.00 15.06
C PHE A 338 8.01 6.07 14.30
N GLN A 339 7.79 4.77 14.46
CA GLN A 339 8.41 3.74 13.64
C GLN A 339 7.36 3.34 12.60
N SER A 340 7.65 3.55 11.32
CA SER A 340 6.72 3.17 10.27
C SER A 340 6.51 1.66 10.28
N ASP A 341 5.25 1.23 10.08
CA ASP A 341 4.96 -0.17 9.76
C ASP A 341 5.49 -0.46 8.35
N GLN A 342 6.81 -0.70 8.23
CA GLN A 342 7.49 -0.98 6.96
C GLN A 342 6.85 -2.15 6.19
N ASN A 343 6.17 -3.04 6.93
CA ASN A 343 5.49 -4.21 6.41
C ASN A 343 4.04 -3.96 5.95
N CYS A 344 3.42 -2.81 6.25
CA CYS A 344 2.01 -2.58 5.91
C CYS A 344 1.80 -2.43 4.39
N ALA A 345 1.41 -3.53 3.75
CA ALA A 345 1.28 -3.64 2.30
C ALA A 345 0.14 -2.77 1.72
N ARG A 346 -0.81 -2.33 2.55
CA ARG A 346 -1.91 -1.44 2.15
C ARG A 346 -1.56 0.05 2.21
N LEU A 347 -0.40 0.42 2.75
CA LEU A 347 0.07 1.80 2.81
C LEU A 347 1.25 2.07 1.87
N THR A 348 2.05 1.05 1.54
CA THR A 348 3.14 1.15 0.57
C THR A 348 2.64 1.46 -0.84
N SER A 349 1.43 1.04 -1.22
CA SER A 349 0.82 1.41 -2.52
C SER A 349 0.48 2.90 -2.65
N LEU A 350 0.43 3.64 -1.54
CA LEU A 350 0.23 5.11 -1.52
C LEU A 350 1.56 5.87 -1.39
N ALA A 351 2.66 5.20 -1.03
CA ALA A 351 3.96 5.81 -0.73
C ALA A 351 4.95 5.76 -1.90
N CYS A 352 4.70 4.98 -2.96
CA CYS A 352 5.50 5.01 -4.19
C CYS A 352 5.11 6.21 -5.09
N SER A 353 5.26 7.43 -4.57
CA SER A 353 5.69 8.55 -5.41
C SER A 353 7.17 8.76 -5.11
N PRO A 354 8.07 8.66 -6.09
CA PRO A 354 9.48 8.90 -5.83
C PRO A 354 9.60 10.32 -5.27
N ALA A 355 10.38 10.46 -4.19
CA ALA A 355 10.91 11.75 -3.81
C ALA A 355 11.64 12.30 -5.04
N VAL A 356 11.02 13.26 -5.71
CA VAL A 356 11.69 14.08 -6.71
C VAL A 356 12.63 14.95 -5.88
N ASN A 357 13.91 14.55 -5.87
CA ASN A 357 15.01 15.36 -5.35
C ASN A 357 15.12 16.67 -6.15
#